data_AF-Q7N8T1-F1
#
_entry.id   AF-Q7N8T1-F1
#
_cell.length_a   1.000
_cell.length_b   1.000
_cell.length_c   1.000
_cell.angle_alpha   90.00
_cell.angle_beta   90.00
_cell.angle_gamma   90.00
#
_symmetry.space_group_name_H-M   'P 1'
#
loop_
_entity.id
_entity.type
_entity.pdbx_description
1 polymer ?
#
loop_
_entity_poly.entity_id
_entity_poly.type
_entity_poly.pdbx_seq_one_letter_code
_entity_poly.pdbx_strand_id
1 'polypeptide(L)'
;MKVLRIHERFKNWRNMIIFMSCTLLMACSKFIDIYKPIDVSKSGQSVKIDFEISKEGNYQFVLLFETGEGHDEMARRFKLFGRADKDGVIIPVSLYIVKDGKIFFDKKINASGSEGGRVFNYEERSINTAVREIKTFSLPPGRYSAVITTLEDVPAFNGIESFVEFNHYDPKI
;
A
#
# COMPACT_ATOMS: atom_id res chain seq x y z
N MET A 1 -15.09 -61.22 -8.47
CA MET A 1 -15.07 -60.23 -7.35
C MET A 1 -13.75 -59.44 -7.20
N LYS A 2 -12.95 -59.25 -8.27
CA LYS A 2 -11.68 -58.48 -8.23
C LYS A 2 -11.76 -57.10 -8.90
N VAL A 3 -12.68 -56.91 -9.85
CA VAL A 3 -12.78 -55.68 -10.68
C VAL A 3 -13.43 -54.52 -9.91
N LEU A 4 -14.43 -54.80 -9.06
CA LEU A 4 -15.13 -53.79 -8.24
C LEU A 4 -14.20 -53.09 -7.24
N ARG A 5 -13.27 -53.83 -6.61
CA ARG A 5 -12.30 -53.28 -5.64
C ARG A 5 -11.30 -52.30 -6.24
N ILE A 6 -10.98 -52.43 -7.53
CA ILE A 6 -10.04 -51.55 -8.24
C ILE A 6 -10.73 -50.21 -8.56
N HIS A 7 -12.01 -50.26 -8.95
CA HIS A 7 -12.80 -49.07 -9.27
C HIS A 7 -13.03 -48.16 -8.05
N GLU A 8 -13.32 -48.72 -6.87
CA GLU A 8 -13.45 -47.96 -5.63
C GLU A 8 -12.12 -47.33 -5.19
N ARG A 9 -11.00 -48.04 -5.30
CA ARG A 9 -9.66 -47.48 -5.01
C ARG A 9 -9.33 -46.30 -5.92
N PHE A 10 -9.61 -46.39 -7.22
CA PHE A 10 -9.38 -45.29 -8.15
C PHE A 10 -10.29 -44.07 -7.88
N LYS A 11 -11.57 -44.30 -7.54
CA LYS A 11 -12.51 -43.24 -7.17
C LYS A 11 -12.08 -42.51 -5.89
N ASN A 12 -11.65 -43.26 -4.87
CA ASN A 12 -11.16 -42.69 -3.62
C ASN A 12 -9.86 -41.91 -3.81
N TRP A 13 -8.96 -42.40 -4.68
CA TRP A 13 -7.69 -41.71 -4.95
C TRP A 13 -7.89 -40.42 -5.73
N ARG A 14 -8.80 -40.42 -6.72
CA ARG A 14 -9.20 -39.23 -7.47
C ARG A 14 -9.90 -38.20 -6.58
N ASN A 15 -10.76 -38.62 -5.65
CA ASN A 15 -11.35 -37.73 -4.64
C ASN A 15 -10.29 -37.15 -3.69
N MET A 16 -9.27 -37.93 -3.31
CA MET A 16 -8.19 -37.46 -2.43
C MET A 16 -7.30 -36.42 -3.13
N ILE A 17 -7.01 -36.58 -4.42
CA ILE A 17 -6.27 -35.60 -5.24
C ILE A 17 -7.06 -34.29 -5.36
N ILE A 18 -8.37 -34.37 -5.59
CA ILE A 18 -9.25 -33.20 -5.64
C ILE A 18 -9.23 -32.47 -4.27
N PHE A 19 -9.33 -33.21 -3.17
CA PHE A 19 -9.31 -32.63 -1.82
C PHE A 19 -7.97 -31.94 -1.49
N MET A 20 -6.84 -32.58 -1.82
CA MET A 20 -5.49 -31.99 -1.71
C MET A 20 -5.31 -30.76 -2.60
N SER A 21 -5.87 -30.76 -3.81
CA SER A 21 -5.80 -29.60 -4.71
C SER A 21 -6.59 -28.39 -4.18
N CYS A 22 -7.72 -28.61 -3.48
CA CYS A 22 -8.49 -27.54 -2.85
C CYS A 22 -7.75 -26.92 -1.65
N THR A 23 -6.96 -27.71 -0.89
CA THR A 23 -6.16 -27.17 0.22
C THR A 23 -4.96 -26.34 -0.24
N LEU A 24 -4.44 -26.57 -1.45
CA LEU A 24 -3.29 -25.84 -1.99
C LEU A 24 -3.65 -24.49 -2.61
N LEU A 25 -4.94 -24.24 -2.90
CA LEU A 25 -5.40 -22.98 -3.51
C LEU A 25 -5.63 -21.84 -2.50
N MET A 26 -5.58 -22.11 -1.19
CA MET A 26 -5.82 -21.09 -0.15
C MET A 26 -4.59 -20.24 0.22
N ALA A 27 -3.44 -20.45 -0.43
CA ALA A 27 -2.17 -19.84 -0.04
C ALA A 27 -1.62 -18.77 -1.00
N CYS A 28 -2.47 -18.15 -1.83
CA CYS A 28 -2.14 -16.86 -2.47
C CYS A 28 -2.86 -15.74 -1.72
N SER A 29 -2.47 -15.47 -0.47
CA SER A 29 -2.83 -14.20 0.16
C SER A 29 -2.08 -13.10 -0.59
N LYS A 30 -2.74 -12.43 -1.53
CA LYS A 30 -2.20 -11.23 -2.16
C LYS A 30 -1.85 -10.25 -1.05
N PHE A 31 -0.60 -9.77 -1.01
CA PHE A 31 -0.17 -8.79 -0.03
C PHE A 31 -1.09 -7.56 -0.12
N ILE A 32 -1.41 -6.96 1.03
CA ILE A 32 -2.21 -5.74 1.05
C ILE A 32 -1.40 -4.65 0.34
N ASP A 33 -2.02 -4.07 -0.67
CA ASP A 33 -1.44 -3.02 -1.51
C ASP A 33 -2.61 -2.21 -2.10
N ILE A 34 -2.93 -1.09 -1.46
CA ILE A 34 -4.10 -0.26 -1.75
C ILE A 34 -3.63 1.13 -2.12
N TYR A 35 -4.09 1.65 -3.26
CA TYR A 35 -3.77 2.98 -3.76
C TYR A 35 -5.03 3.82 -3.88
N LYS A 36 -4.92 5.11 -3.55
CA LYS A 36 -5.99 6.09 -3.72
C LYS A 36 -5.39 7.42 -4.20
N PRO A 37 -5.92 8.03 -5.27
CA PRO A 37 -5.43 9.33 -5.73
C PRO A 37 -5.71 10.41 -4.69
N ILE A 38 -4.81 11.38 -4.59
CA ILE A 38 -4.94 12.56 -3.72
C ILE A 38 -4.26 13.76 -4.37
N ASP A 39 -4.83 14.95 -4.23
CA ASP A 39 -4.17 16.19 -4.63
C ASP A 39 -3.42 16.78 -3.43
N VAL A 40 -2.11 16.50 -3.31
CA VAL A 40 -1.31 17.01 -2.18
C VAL A 40 -1.00 18.50 -2.27
N SER A 41 -1.31 19.14 -3.40
CA SER A 41 -1.01 20.57 -3.59
C SER A 41 -1.97 21.49 -2.84
N LYS A 42 -3.11 20.96 -2.39
CA LYS A 42 -4.17 21.69 -1.70
C LYS A 42 -4.40 21.15 -0.31
N SER A 43 -4.73 22.04 0.63
CA SER A 43 -5.19 21.69 1.96
C SER A 43 -6.59 21.05 1.93
N GLY A 44 -6.89 20.25 2.96
CA GLY A 44 -8.19 19.65 3.21
C GLY A 44 -8.55 18.45 2.32
N GLN A 45 -7.66 18.04 1.41
CA GLN A 45 -7.87 16.84 0.61
C GLN A 45 -7.78 15.62 1.51
N SER A 46 -8.77 14.74 1.42
CA SER A 46 -8.89 13.61 2.33
C SER A 46 -9.15 12.31 1.60
N VAL A 47 -8.45 11.26 2.02
CA VAL A 47 -8.61 9.90 1.50
C VAL A 47 -8.96 8.98 2.66
N LYS A 48 -9.96 8.13 2.45
CA LYS A 48 -10.35 7.06 3.37
C LYS A 48 -9.97 5.69 2.81
N ILE A 49 -9.38 4.85 3.65
CA ILE A 49 -9.02 3.47 3.35
C ILE A 49 -9.61 2.58 4.43
N ASP A 50 -10.49 1.66 4.06
CA ASP A 50 -11.01 0.63 4.94
C ASP A 50 -10.34 -0.70 4.59
N PHE A 51 -9.80 -1.41 5.60
CA PHE A 51 -9.04 -2.64 5.39
C PHE A 51 -9.15 -3.60 6.59
N GLU A 52 -8.89 -4.88 6.37
CA GLU A 52 -8.86 -5.91 7.41
C GLU A 52 -7.48 -6.58 7.43
N ILE A 53 -6.91 -6.71 8.62
CA ILE A 53 -5.64 -7.38 8.85
C ILE A 53 -5.93 -8.73 9.51
N SER A 54 -5.53 -9.81 8.85
CA SER A 54 -5.71 -11.18 9.36
C SER A 54 -4.53 -11.67 10.20
N LYS A 55 -3.34 -11.12 9.99
CA LYS A 55 -2.10 -11.48 10.69
C LYS A 55 -1.33 -10.23 11.07
N GLU A 56 -0.75 -10.22 12.27
CA GLU A 56 0.15 -9.14 12.68
C GLU A 56 1.34 -9.01 11.71
N GLY A 57 1.68 -7.77 11.40
CA GLY A 57 2.77 -7.45 10.48
C GLY A 57 3.07 -5.96 10.44
N ASN A 58 4.12 -5.63 9.71
CA ASN A 58 4.52 -4.26 9.45
C ASN A 58 3.75 -3.73 8.24
N TYR A 59 3.11 -2.58 8.40
CA TYR A 59 2.35 -1.92 7.36
C TYR A 59 2.70 -0.45 7.31
N GLN A 60 2.78 0.09 6.10
CA GLN A 60 3.22 1.46 5.86
C GLN A 60 2.14 2.25 5.13
N PHE A 61 1.97 3.49 5.56
CA PHE A 61 1.27 4.53 4.82
C PHE A 61 2.30 5.41 4.14
N VAL A 62 2.18 5.58 2.82
CA VAL A 62 3.09 6.40 2.02
C VAL A 62 2.32 7.34 1.09
N LEU A 63 2.99 8.41 0.68
CA LEU A 63 2.64 9.22 -0.47
C LEU A 63 3.51 8.76 -1.66
N LEU A 64 2.86 8.56 -2.80
CA LEU A 64 3.52 8.31 -4.08
C LEU A 64 3.36 9.53 -4.97
N PHE A 65 4.45 9.95 -5.60
CA PHE A 65 4.45 11.07 -6.54
C PHE A 65 4.98 10.62 -7.89
N GLU A 66 4.23 10.85 -8.97
CA GLU A 66 4.72 10.56 -10.30
C GLU A 66 6.03 11.32 -10.59
N THR A 67 7.04 10.63 -11.11
CA THR A 67 8.36 11.21 -11.39
C THR A 67 8.43 11.98 -12.71
N GLY A 68 7.40 11.89 -13.56
CA GLY A 68 7.41 12.45 -14.92
C GLY A 68 8.23 11.62 -15.90
N GLU A 69 8.36 12.11 -17.13
CA GLU A 69 9.08 11.43 -18.20
C GLU A 69 10.44 12.09 -18.47
N GLY A 70 11.47 11.25 -18.62
CA GLY A 70 12.80 11.72 -18.96
C GLY A 70 13.65 12.16 -17.75
N HIS A 71 14.96 12.13 -17.96
CA HIS A 71 15.95 12.32 -16.91
C HIS A 71 15.88 13.71 -16.26
N ASP A 72 15.69 14.76 -17.06
CA ASP A 72 15.72 16.14 -16.58
C ASP A 72 14.48 16.51 -15.76
N GLU A 73 13.30 16.05 -16.18
CA GLU A 73 12.07 16.24 -15.41
C GLU A 73 12.15 15.50 -14.08
N MET A 74 12.59 14.24 -14.11
CA MET A 74 12.79 13.43 -12.93
C MET A 74 13.79 14.09 -11.96
N ALA A 75 14.92 14.59 -12.47
CA ALA A 75 15.91 15.31 -11.66
C ALA A 75 15.36 16.61 -11.04
N ARG A 76 14.48 17.32 -11.76
CA ARG A 76 13.77 18.50 -11.22
C ARG A 76 12.81 18.10 -10.11
N ARG A 77 11.96 17.08 -10.33
CA ARG A 77 10.96 16.64 -9.35
C ARG A 77 11.62 16.03 -8.09
N PHE A 78 12.75 15.34 -8.22
CA PHE A 78 13.49 14.81 -7.05
C PHE A 78 13.99 15.89 -6.08
N LYS A 79 14.19 17.14 -6.53
CA LYS A 79 14.50 18.24 -5.61
C LYS A 79 13.31 18.58 -4.70
N LEU A 80 12.08 18.34 -5.17
CA LEU A 80 10.84 18.54 -4.42
C LEU A 80 10.59 17.36 -3.48
N PHE A 81 10.79 16.14 -3.97
CA PHE A 81 10.53 14.91 -3.21
C PHE A 81 11.58 14.67 -2.11
N GLY A 82 12.78 15.22 -2.26
CA GLY A 82 13.87 14.90 -1.36
C GLY A 82 14.55 13.57 -1.72
N ARG A 83 15.48 13.15 -0.86
CA ARG A 83 16.30 11.93 -0.94
C ARG A 83 16.59 11.45 0.49
N ALA A 84 17.34 10.38 0.63
CA ALA A 84 17.78 9.87 1.94
C ALA A 84 18.51 10.92 2.81
N ASP A 85 19.17 11.91 2.18
CA ASP A 85 19.93 12.98 2.85
C ASP A 85 19.26 14.36 2.80
N LYS A 86 18.09 14.47 2.15
CA LYS A 86 17.41 15.75 1.93
C LYS A 86 15.90 15.60 2.09
N ASP A 87 15.32 16.40 2.97
CA ASP A 87 13.88 16.36 3.25
C ASP A 87 12.98 16.75 2.08
N GLY A 88 13.49 17.54 1.12
CA GLY A 88 12.65 18.12 0.07
C GLY A 88 11.59 19.07 0.66
N VAL A 89 10.49 19.26 -0.06
CA VAL A 89 9.36 20.06 0.41
C VAL A 89 8.52 19.22 1.36
N ILE A 90 8.29 19.69 2.58
CA ILE A 90 7.48 19.01 3.60
C ILE A 90 6.00 19.04 3.19
N ILE A 91 5.29 17.93 3.36
CA ILE A 91 3.83 17.84 3.20
C ILE A 91 3.20 17.51 4.56
N PRO A 92 2.58 18.49 5.23
CA PRO A 92 1.87 18.26 6.48
C PRO A 92 0.57 17.48 6.23
N VAL A 93 0.41 16.34 6.90
CA VAL A 93 -0.79 15.50 6.83
C VAL A 93 -1.29 15.16 8.24
N SER A 94 -2.58 14.94 8.41
CA SER A 94 -3.11 14.21 9.57
C SER A 94 -3.40 12.77 9.17
N LEU A 95 -3.04 11.83 10.04
CA LEU A 95 -3.35 10.42 9.93
C LEU A 95 -4.21 10.01 11.11
N TYR A 96 -5.44 9.61 10.81
CA TYR A 96 -6.44 9.14 11.77
C TYR A 96 -6.78 7.68 11.47
N ILE A 97 -6.57 6.79 12.41
CA ILE A 97 -6.78 5.35 12.28
C ILE A 97 -7.70 4.87 13.39
N VAL A 98 -8.77 4.19 13.01
CA VAL A 98 -9.70 3.48 13.90
C VAL A 98 -9.50 1.99 13.72
N LYS A 99 -9.37 1.26 14.82
CA LYS A 99 -9.37 -0.20 14.88
C LYS A 99 -10.59 -0.68 15.65
N ASP A 100 -11.41 -1.52 15.03
CA ASP A 100 -12.58 -2.15 15.67
C ASP A 100 -13.48 -1.13 16.41
N GLY A 101 -13.68 0.05 15.80
CA GLY A 101 -14.49 1.14 16.34
C GLY A 101 -13.81 2.02 17.41
N LYS A 102 -12.53 1.77 17.74
CA LYS A 102 -11.77 2.59 18.69
C LYS A 102 -10.61 3.31 18.00
N ILE A 103 -10.29 4.51 18.45
CA ILE A 103 -9.14 5.26 17.94
C ILE A 103 -7.86 4.47 18.24
N PHE A 104 -7.13 4.11 17.19
CA PHE A 104 -5.82 3.45 17.27
C PHE A 104 -4.69 4.48 17.16
N PHE A 105 -4.86 5.47 16.27
CA PHE A 105 -3.87 6.53 16.06
C PHE A 105 -4.57 7.82 15.58
N ASP A 106 -4.16 8.97 16.08
CA ASP A 106 -4.64 10.27 15.64
C ASP A 106 -3.54 11.32 15.86
N LYS A 107 -2.77 11.62 14.81
CA LYS A 107 -1.71 12.63 14.88
C LYS A 107 -1.51 13.36 13.55
N LYS A 108 -0.96 14.57 13.66
CA LYS A 108 -0.35 15.32 12.55
C LYS A 108 1.08 14.84 12.34
N ILE A 109 1.48 14.74 11.08
CA ILE A 109 2.78 14.24 10.63
C ILE A 109 3.27 15.16 9.52
N ASN A 110 4.53 15.57 9.61
CA ASN A 110 5.21 16.27 8.53
C ASN A 110 5.92 15.24 7.66
N ALA A 111 5.29 14.84 6.55
CA ALA A 111 5.89 13.88 5.63
C ALA A 111 7.02 14.57 4.84
N SER A 112 8.25 14.09 5.00
CA SER A 112 9.45 14.60 4.33
C SER A 112 10.32 13.46 3.84
N GLY A 113 11.31 13.80 2.99
CA GLY A 113 12.25 12.86 2.42
C GLY A 113 11.63 11.96 1.34
N SER A 114 12.45 11.06 0.81
CA SER A 114 12.01 10.02 -0.10
C SER A 114 12.78 8.73 0.15
N GLU A 115 12.06 7.61 0.15
CA GLU A 115 12.60 6.26 0.30
C GLU A 115 13.09 5.67 -1.02
N GLY A 116 13.03 6.44 -2.12
CA GLY A 116 13.44 6.02 -3.44
C GLY A 116 12.29 5.98 -4.44
N GLY A 117 12.51 5.25 -5.53
CA GLY A 117 11.58 5.15 -6.65
C GLY A 117 10.96 3.76 -6.76
N ARG A 118 9.73 3.71 -7.26
CA ARG A 118 8.94 2.50 -7.46
C ARG A 118 8.04 2.64 -8.66
N VAL A 119 7.79 1.53 -9.34
CA VAL A 119 6.75 1.43 -10.37
C VAL A 119 5.54 0.68 -9.81
N PHE A 120 4.34 1.19 -10.05
CA PHE A 120 3.11 0.46 -9.77
C PHE A 120 2.10 0.61 -10.91
N ASN A 121 1.14 -0.31 -10.99
CA ASN A 121 0.10 -0.30 -12.01
C ASN A 121 -1.21 0.27 -11.44
N TYR A 122 -1.74 1.32 -12.05
CA TYR A 122 -3.00 1.97 -11.71
C TYR A 122 -3.81 2.20 -12.97
N GLU A 123 -5.07 1.74 -13.01
CA GLU A 123 -5.97 1.88 -14.18
C GLU A 123 -5.29 1.49 -15.51
N GLU A 124 -4.62 0.32 -15.52
CA GLU A 124 -3.89 -0.24 -16.69
C GLU A 124 -2.65 0.56 -17.13
N ARG A 125 -2.28 1.62 -16.40
CA ARG A 125 -1.05 2.40 -16.63
C ARG A 125 0.02 2.03 -15.62
N SER A 126 1.25 1.91 -16.11
CA SER A 126 2.44 1.77 -15.27
C SER A 126 2.98 3.16 -14.93
N ILE A 127 3.05 3.48 -13.64
CA ILE A 127 3.42 4.81 -13.14
C ILE A 127 4.73 4.71 -12.36
N ASN A 128 5.74 5.46 -12.81
CA ASN A 128 6.98 5.65 -12.06
C ASN A 128 6.74 6.68 -10.96
N THR A 129 7.07 6.32 -9.73
CA THR A 129 6.79 7.15 -8.55
C THR A 129 7.99 7.28 -7.64
N ALA A 130 8.09 8.42 -6.98
CA ALA A 130 8.89 8.58 -5.78
C ALA A 130 8.03 8.24 -4.56
N VAL A 131 8.60 7.48 -3.63
CA VAL A 131 7.93 7.02 -2.40
C VAL A 131 8.34 7.94 -1.26
N ARG A 132 7.37 8.39 -0.48
CA ARG A 132 7.57 9.16 0.76
C ARG A 132 6.76 8.55 1.88
N GLU A 133 7.44 8.15 2.95
CA GLU A 133 6.75 7.63 4.12
C GLU A 133 5.93 8.72 4.82
N ILE A 134 4.71 8.34 5.20
CA ILE A 134 3.96 9.04 6.26
C ILE A 134 4.27 8.35 7.58
N LYS A 135 4.02 7.03 7.67
CA LYS A 135 4.29 6.24 8.87
C LYS A 135 4.21 4.73 8.64
N THR A 136 5.13 3.99 9.23
CA THR A 136 5.05 2.53 9.43
C THR A 136 4.52 2.17 10.82
N PHE A 137 3.71 1.11 10.90
CA PHE A 137 3.21 0.52 12.13
C PHE A 137 3.35 -1.00 12.12
N SER A 138 3.60 -1.61 13.29
CA SER A 138 3.21 -3.00 13.51
C SER A 138 1.72 -3.03 13.86
N LEU A 139 0.89 -3.58 12.98
CA LEU A 139 -0.56 -3.61 13.15
C LEU A 139 -1.02 -5.03 13.51
N PRO A 140 -1.68 -5.23 14.66
CA PRO A 140 -2.29 -6.52 15.00
C PRO A 140 -3.54 -6.81 14.15
N PRO A 141 -4.05 -8.06 14.15
CA PRO A 141 -5.29 -8.38 13.45
C PRO A 141 -6.48 -7.54 13.91
N GLY A 142 -7.36 -7.22 12.96
CA GLY A 142 -8.57 -6.42 13.21
C GLY A 142 -9.07 -5.70 11.97
N ARG A 143 -10.20 -5.01 12.13
CA ARG A 143 -10.78 -4.15 11.09
C ARG A 143 -10.36 -2.72 11.32
N TYR A 144 -9.87 -2.10 10.26
CA TYR A 144 -9.30 -0.76 10.30
C TYR A 144 -10.00 0.18 9.34
N SER A 145 -10.02 1.44 9.72
CA SER A 145 -10.37 2.57 8.86
C SER A 145 -9.32 3.65 9.08
N ALA A 146 -8.62 4.04 8.01
CA ALA A 146 -7.65 5.11 8.03
C ALA A 146 -8.13 6.30 7.18
N VAL A 147 -7.96 7.50 7.70
CA VAL A 147 -8.19 8.75 6.99
C VAL A 147 -6.89 9.54 6.99
N ILE A 148 -6.46 9.93 5.79
CA ILE A 148 -5.31 10.80 5.58
C ILE A 148 -5.82 12.11 5.00
N THR A 149 -5.45 13.23 5.63
CA THR A 149 -5.88 14.56 5.21
C THR A 149 -4.68 15.48 5.06
N THR A 150 -4.58 16.20 3.95
CA THR A 150 -3.59 17.26 3.76
C THR A 150 -3.96 18.47 4.61
N LEU A 151 -2.98 19.08 5.29
CA LEU A 151 -3.24 20.15 6.25
C LEU A 151 -2.94 21.55 5.69
N GLU A 152 -2.05 21.64 4.70
CA GLU A 152 -1.57 22.91 4.14
C GLU A 152 -1.54 22.85 2.61
N ASP A 153 -1.62 24.02 1.97
CA ASP A 153 -1.39 24.12 0.53
C ASP A 153 0.10 23.95 0.24
N VAL A 154 0.43 23.04 -0.69
CA VAL A 154 1.80 22.75 -1.10
C VAL A 154 1.91 22.93 -2.62
N PRO A 155 1.87 24.19 -3.13
CA PRO A 155 1.76 24.48 -4.56
C PRO A 155 2.94 23.96 -5.40
N ALA A 156 4.06 23.59 -4.76
CA ALA A 156 5.18 22.92 -5.43
C ALA A 156 4.80 21.59 -6.08
N PHE A 157 3.72 20.94 -5.62
CA PHE A 157 3.20 19.69 -6.16
C PHE A 157 2.05 19.90 -7.17
N ASN A 158 1.73 21.14 -7.55
CA ASN A 158 0.71 21.41 -8.55
C ASN A 158 1.00 20.67 -9.87
N GLY A 159 0.03 19.89 -10.34
CA GLY A 159 0.14 19.12 -11.57
C GLY A 159 0.98 17.83 -11.45
N ILE A 160 1.40 17.44 -10.24
CA ILE A 160 2.05 16.15 -9.99
C ILE A 160 0.98 15.14 -9.58
N GLU A 161 0.80 14.09 -10.37
CA GLU A 161 -0.10 12.99 -10.03
C GLU A 161 0.41 12.31 -8.74
N SER A 162 -0.47 12.22 -7.74
CA SER A 162 -0.10 11.79 -6.40
C SER A 162 -1.10 10.79 -5.82
N PHE A 163 -0.61 9.86 -5.01
CA PHE A 163 -1.42 8.81 -4.41
C PHE A 163 -1.08 8.63 -2.94
N VAL A 164 -2.09 8.30 -2.14
CA VAL A 164 -1.90 7.60 -0.87
C VAL A 164 -1.82 6.12 -1.16
N GLU A 165 -0.85 5.46 -0.54
CA GLU A 165 -0.76 4.02 -0.54
C GLU A 165 -0.72 3.46 0.89
N PHE A 166 -1.42 2.34 1.08
CA PHE A 166 -1.29 1.48 2.25
C PHE A 166 -0.83 0.09 1.80
N ASN A 167 0.34 -0.34 2.30
CA ASN A 167 0.93 -1.63 1.94
C ASN A 167 1.49 -2.39 3.14
N HIS A 168 1.73 -3.68 2.92
CA HIS A 168 2.59 -4.48 3.79
C HIS A 168 4.06 -4.13 3.55
N TYR A 169 4.76 -3.70 4.59
CA TYR A 169 6.15 -3.29 4.54
C TYR A 169 7.05 -4.34 5.19
N ASP A 170 7.83 -5.04 4.39
CA ASP A 170 8.88 -5.94 4.89
C ASP A 170 10.24 -5.34 4.50
N PRO A 171 10.96 -4.68 5.43
CA PRO A 171 12.28 -4.18 5.12
C PRO A 171 13.18 -5.39 4.84
N LYS A 172 13.50 -5.62 3.56
CA LYS A 172 14.50 -6.60 3.19
C LYS A 172 15.83 -6.18 3.84
N ILE A 173 16.27 -6.97 4.81
CA ILE A 173 17.59 -6.89 5.44
C ILE A 173 18.66 -7.15 4.38
#